data_AF-A0A8H6EH49-F1
#
_entry.id   AF-A0A8H6EH49-F1
#
_cell.length_a   1.000
_cell.length_b   1.000
_cell.length_c   1.000
_cell.angle_alpha   90.00
_cell.angle_beta   90.00
_cell.angle_gamma   90.00
#
_symmetry.space_group_name_H-M   'P 1'
#
loop_
_entity.id
_entity.type
_entity.pdbx_description
1 polymer ?
#
loop_
_entity_poly.entity_id
_entity_poly.type
_entity_poly.pdbx_seq_one_letter_code
_entity_poly.pdbx_strand_id
1 'polypeptide(L)'
;MSQIISTQEVQNNNIEALEIDFDQYIMERRQDCKSWNQAITGSLSNRIDQCEIAIEKLDKEIDFCDERASSIELDRVSPPDYQSWLLENYEQLLNILYALKAWFRQFQDDYEALHHALSNRDAMTAEEIQRDLEEPSEFGLPTEDRTQSELEMDTDMEDDSEN
;
A
#
# COMPACT_ATOMS: atom_id res chain seq x y z
N MET A 1 48.48 10.81 -28.19
CA MET A 1 47.91 10.30 -26.92
C MET A 1 46.41 10.46 -27.03
N SER A 2 45.70 9.40 -27.41
CA SER A 2 44.24 9.39 -27.43
C SER A 2 43.75 8.88 -26.09
N GLN A 3 43.00 9.70 -25.36
CA GLN A 3 42.18 9.22 -24.26
C GLN A 3 41.03 8.41 -24.86
N ILE A 4 41.15 7.09 -24.75
CA ILE A 4 40.02 6.19 -24.96
C ILE A 4 39.21 6.30 -23.67
N ILE A 5 38.16 7.11 -23.69
CA ILE A 5 37.13 7.06 -22.65
C ILE A 5 36.48 5.69 -22.84
N SER A 6 36.65 4.79 -21.86
CA SER A 6 35.96 3.51 -21.86
C SER A 6 34.46 3.76 -21.90
N THR A 7 33.85 3.56 -23.07
CA THR A 7 32.40 3.51 -23.27
C THR A 7 31.69 2.43 -22.43
N GLN A 8 32.44 1.68 -21.62
CA GLN A 8 31.98 0.66 -20.71
C GLN A 8 31.57 1.23 -19.33
N GLU A 9 31.94 2.47 -18.98
CA GLU A 9 31.64 3.06 -17.67
C GLU A 9 30.30 3.83 -17.60
N VAL A 10 29.56 3.94 -18.70
CA VAL A 10 28.23 4.59 -18.74
C VAL A 10 27.08 3.56 -18.89
N GLN A 11 27.42 2.28 -19.07
CA GLN A 11 26.45 1.17 -19.16
C GLN A 11 26.44 0.28 -17.92
N ASN A 12 26.97 0.76 -16.80
CA ASN A 12 26.68 0.17 -15.49
C ASN A 12 25.33 0.73 -15.02
N ASN A 13 24.26 0.26 -15.68
CA ASN A 13 22.89 0.35 -15.15
C ASN A 13 22.85 -0.54 -13.90
N ASN A 14 23.34 -0.02 -12.78
CA ASN A 14 23.38 -0.78 -11.55
C ASN A 14 21.94 -0.88 -11.02
N ILE A 15 21.23 -1.97 -11.33
CA ILE A 15 19.85 -2.17 -10.88
C ILE A 15 19.74 -2.19 -9.34
N GLU A 16 20.86 -2.33 -8.63
CA GLU A 16 20.99 -2.08 -7.20
C GLU A 16 20.49 -0.68 -6.79
N ALA A 17 20.62 0.34 -7.66
CA ALA A 17 20.07 1.67 -7.41
C ALA A 17 18.53 1.73 -7.51
N LEU A 18 17.92 0.64 -7.97
CA LEU A 18 16.47 0.41 -8.00
C LEU A 18 16.01 -0.39 -6.78
N GLU A 19 16.92 -0.99 -6.01
CA GLU A 19 16.54 -1.62 -4.75
C GLU A 19 16.14 -0.54 -3.73
N ILE A 20 15.03 -0.79 -3.05
CA ILE A 20 14.55 0.00 -1.92
C ILE A 20 14.37 -0.93 -0.72
N ASP A 21 14.27 -0.35 0.47
CA ASP A 21 13.79 -1.09 1.63
C ASP A 21 12.27 -1.31 1.48
N PHE A 22 11.89 -2.42 0.85
CA PHE A 22 10.50 -2.71 0.50
C PHE A 22 9.61 -2.80 1.75
N ASP A 23 10.09 -3.43 2.82
CA ASP A 23 9.34 -3.57 4.07
C ASP A 23 9.08 -2.20 4.72
N GLN A 24 10.13 -1.39 4.84
CA GLN A 24 10.01 -0.03 5.37
C GLN A 24 9.07 0.82 4.49
N TYR A 25 9.21 0.73 3.16
CA TYR A 25 8.38 1.48 2.23
C TYR A 25 6.89 1.09 2.33
N ILE A 26 6.59 -0.21 2.44
CA ILE A 26 5.22 -0.70 2.66
C ILE A 26 4.67 -0.13 3.97
N MET A 27 5.42 -0.23 5.07
CA MET A 27 4.98 0.29 6.36
C MET A 27 4.67 1.79 6.30
N GLU A 28 5.52 2.58 5.64
CA GLU A 28 5.32 4.02 5.46
C GLU A 28 4.05 4.33 4.66
N ARG A 29 3.85 3.68 3.50
CA ARG A 29 2.65 3.91 2.68
C ARG A 29 1.36 3.54 3.40
N ARG A 30 1.40 2.48 4.20
CA ARG A 30 0.30 2.07 5.08
C ARG A 30 -0.01 3.14 6.14
N GLN A 31 1.03 3.68 6.77
CA GLN A 31 0.88 4.74 7.78
C GLN A 31 0.43 6.08 7.18
N ASP A 32 0.90 6.42 5.98
CA ASP A 32 0.46 7.59 5.23
C ASP A 32 -1.04 7.50 4.92
N CYS A 33 -1.50 6.36 4.39
CA CYS A 33 -2.92 6.13 4.07
C CYS A 33 -3.80 6.20 5.32
N LYS A 34 -3.35 5.62 6.45
CA LYS A 34 -4.04 5.74 7.73
C LYS A 34 -4.17 7.20 8.17
N SER A 35 -3.10 7.97 8.01
CA SER A 35 -3.06 9.39 8.37
C SER A 35 -3.96 10.24 7.47
N TRP A 36 -4.00 9.94 6.17
CA TRP A 36 -4.91 10.62 5.22
C TRP A 36 -6.36 10.31 5.53
N ASN A 37 -6.70 9.04 5.80
CA ASN A 37 -8.06 8.65 6.17
C ASN A 37 -8.54 9.39 7.44
N GLN A 38 -7.69 9.47 8.46
CA GLN A 38 -8.01 10.22 9.70
C GLN A 38 -8.20 11.72 9.47
N ALA A 39 -7.62 12.27 8.40
CA ALA A 39 -7.76 13.68 8.03
C ALA A 39 -9.04 13.96 7.21
N ILE A 40 -9.74 12.93 6.72
CA ILE A 40 -10.99 13.08 5.97
C ILE A 40 -12.08 13.60 6.90
N THR A 41 -12.45 14.87 6.74
CA THR A 41 -13.38 15.58 7.62
C THR A 41 -14.10 16.70 6.88
N GLY A 42 -15.06 17.37 7.53
CA GLY A 42 -15.78 18.50 6.93
C GLY A 42 -17.00 18.08 6.10
N SER A 43 -17.37 18.92 5.14
CA SER A 43 -18.53 18.72 4.25
C SER A 43 -18.31 17.53 3.30
N LEU A 44 -19.38 16.96 2.74
CA LEU A 44 -19.27 15.84 1.79
C LEU A 44 -18.38 16.17 0.59
N SER A 45 -18.52 17.36 -0.01
CA SER A 45 -17.64 17.81 -1.08
C SER A 45 -16.18 17.81 -0.65
N ASN A 46 -15.87 18.33 0.54
CA ASN A 46 -14.48 18.34 1.04
C ASN A 46 -13.94 16.92 1.27
N ARG A 47 -14.78 15.99 1.75
CA ARG A 47 -14.38 14.59 1.94
C ARG A 47 -14.09 13.90 0.61
N ILE A 48 -14.92 14.13 -0.42
CA ILE A 48 -14.70 13.65 -1.80
C ILE A 48 -13.36 14.18 -2.34
N ASP A 49 -13.12 15.49 -2.23
CA ASP A 49 -11.88 16.12 -2.69
C ASP A 49 -10.66 15.54 -1.94
N GLN A 50 -10.78 15.25 -0.64
CA GLN A 50 -9.71 14.64 0.15
C GLN A 50 -9.41 13.19 -0.27
N CYS A 51 -10.44 12.40 -0.61
CA CYS A 51 -10.27 11.08 -1.20
C CYS A 51 -9.55 11.17 -2.56
N GLU A 52 -9.96 12.11 -3.43
CA GLU A 52 -9.31 12.34 -4.72
C GLU A 52 -7.82 12.67 -4.57
N ILE A 53 -7.48 13.57 -3.64
CA ILE A 53 -6.08 13.91 -3.34
C ILE A 53 -5.28 12.67 -2.86
N ALA A 54 -5.89 11.79 -2.07
CA ALA A 54 -5.23 10.55 -1.62
C ALA A 54 -5.00 9.59 -2.79
N ILE A 55 -5.99 9.44 -3.68
CA ILE A 55 -5.89 8.63 -4.90
C ILE A 55 -4.78 9.16 -5.81
N GLU A 56 -4.73 10.48 -6.07
CA GLU A 56 -3.68 11.09 -6.89
C GLU A 56 -2.27 10.88 -6.33
N LYS A 57 -2.12 10.84 -5.01
CA LYS A 57 -0.84 10.53 -4.38
C LYS A 57 -0.47 9.07 -4.61
N LEU A 58 -1.41 8.15 -4.43
CA LEU A 58 -1.18 6.72 -4.68
C LEU A 58 -0.86 6.45 -6.15
N ASP A 59 -1.50 7.15 -7.08
CA ASP A 59 -1.20 7.04 -8.51
C ASP A 59 0.27 7.38 -8.82
N LYS A 60 0.81 8.43 -8.21
CA LYS A 60 2.23 8.78 -8.37
C LYS A 60 3.18 7.71 -7.85
N GLU A 61 2.82 7.07 -6.73
CA GLU A 61 3.63 5.98 -6.17
C GLU A 61 3.54 4.70 -7.03
N ILE A 62 2.35 4.42 -7.60
CA ILE A 62 2.15 3.32 -8.56
C ILE A 62 2.99 3.56 -9.82
N ASP A 63 2.89 4.75 -10.42
CA ASP A 63 3.68 5.12 -11.60
C ASP A 63 5.19 4.97 -11.33
N PHE A 64 5.65 5.41 -10.15
CA PHE A 64 7.03 5.22 -9.72
C PHE A 64 7.43 3.74 -9.68
N CYS A 65 6.59 2.87 -9.12
CA CYS A 65 6.87 1.43 -9.04
C CYS A 65 6.87 0.77 -10.43
N ASP A 66 5.92 1.13 -11.29
CA ASP A 66 5.84 0.61 -12.66
C ASP A 66 7.04 1.03 -13.52
N GLU A 67 7.51 2.28 -13.38
CA GLU A 67 8.73 2.75 -14.04
C GLU A 67 9.99 2.00 -13.57
N ARG A 68 10.07 1.68 -12.28
CA ARG A 68 11.18 0.90 -11.71
C ARG A 68 11.15 -0.54 -12.18
N ALA A 69 9.99 -1.20 -12.13
CA ALA A 69 9.81 -2.55 -12.65
C ALA A 69 10.19 -2.63 -14.14
N SER A 70 9.70 -1.69 -14.95
CA SER A 70 10.05 -1.59 -16.38
C SER A 70 11.56 -1.43 -16.60
N SER A 71 12.22 -0.62 -15.75
CA SER A 71 13.67 -0.43 -15.82
C SER A 71 14.44 -1.70 -15.45
N ILE A 72 13.95 -2.47 -14.49
CA ILE A 72 14.51 -3.78 -14.10
C ILE A 72 14.34 -4.78 -15.24
N GLU A 73 13.16 -4.88 -15.87
CA GLU A 73 12.91 -5.80 -17.00
C GLU A 73 13.81 -5.53 -18.21
N LEU A 74 14.14 -4.26 -18.45
CA LEU A 74 15.02 -3.85 -19.55
C LEU A 74 16.51 -4.11 -19.26
N ASP A 75 16.87 -4.36 -18.01
CA ASP A 75 18.23 -4.72 -17.67
C ASP A 75 18.58 -6.12 -18.18
N ARG A 76 19.75 -6.21 -18.81
CA ARG A 76 20.27 -7.44 -19.42
C ARG A 76 21.61 -7.88 -18.84
N VAL A 77 22.11 -7.11 -17.86
CA VAL A 77 23.46 -7.27 -17.32
C VAL A 77 23.42 -8.02 -16.00
N SER A 78 22.40 -7.80 -15.18
CA SER A 78 22.31 -8.35 -13.83
C SER A 78 21.95 -9.83 -13.82
N PRO A 79 22.29 -10.55 -12.72
CA PRO A 79 21.90 -11.95 -12.57
C PRO A 79 20.37 -12.13 -12.67
N PRO A 80 19.88 -13.11 -13.46
CA PRO A 80 18.44 -13.33 -13.62
C PRO A 80 17.69 -13.57 -12.30
N ASP A 81 18.33 -14.24 -11.34
CA ASP A 81 17.73 -14.50 -10.02
C ASP A 81 17.51 -13.20 -9.23
N TYR A 82 18.47 -12.27 -9.30
CA TYR A 82 18.35 -10.97 -8.62
C TYR A 82 17.33 -10.05 -9.31
N GLN A 83 17.32 -10.05 -10.64
CA GLN A 83 16.30 -9.37 -11.43
C GLN A 83 14.89 -9.87 -11.07
N SER A 84 14.71 -11.19 -11.00
CA SER A 84 13.42 -11.82 -10.66
C SER A 84 13.00 -11.46 -9.24
N TRP A 85 13.92 -11.52 -8.27
CA TRP A 85 13.64 -11.13 -6.89
C TRP A 85 13.19 -9.66 -6.78
N LEU A 86 13.86 -8.72 -7.46
CA LEU A 86 13.45 -7.31 -7.47
C LEU A 86 12.06 -7.12 -8.07
N LEU A 87 11.77 -7.77 -9.21
CA LEU A 87 10.47 -7.68 -9.86
C LEU A 87 9.34 -8.22 -8.97
N GLU A 88 9.56 -9.36 -8.31
CA GLU A 88 8.58 -9.94 -7.37
C GLU A 88 8.29 -8.99 -6.20
N ASN A 89 9.29 -8.28 -5.67
CA ASN A 89 9.09 -7.30 -4.61
C ASN A 89 8.32 -6.06 -5.08
N TYR A 90 8.63 -5.56 -6.29
CA TYR A 90 7.87 -4.46 -6.89
C TYR A 90 6.42 -4.84 -7.21
N GLU A 91 6.17 -6.08 -7.64
CA GLU A 91 4.82 -6.60 -7.85
C GLU A 91 4.03 -6.66 -6.53
N GLN A 92 4.64 -7.14 -5.45
CA GLN A 92 4.01 -7.14 -4.13
C GLN A 92 3.67 -5.72 -3.66
N LEU A 93 4.58 -4.78 -3.89
CA LEU A 93 4.35 -3.38 -3.56
C LEU A 93 3.18 -2.78 -4.35
N LEU A 94 3.16 -3.00 -5.67
CA LEU A 94 2.07 -2.57 -6.54
C LEU A 94 0.72 -3.13 -6.07
N ASN A 95 0.66 -4.42 -5.73
CA ASN A 95 -0.57 -5.03 -5.21
C ASN A 95 -1.10 -4.31 -3.96
N ILE A 96 -0.21 -3.89 -3.05
CA ILE A 96 -0.58 -3.13 -1.86
C ILE A 96 -1.06 -1.73 -2.23
N LEU A 97 -0.35 -1.02 -3.11
CA LEU A 97 -0.71 0.33 -3.53
C LEU A 97 -2.06 0.36 -4.27
N TYR A 98 -2.32 -0.60 -5.15
CA TYR A 98 -3.61 -0.74 -5.83
C TYR A 98 -4.75 -1.04 -4.85
N ALA A 99 -4.52 -1.88 -3.84
CA ALA A 99 -5.51 -2.16 -2.80
C ALA A 99 -5.83 -0.89 -1.97
N LEU A 100 -4.82 -0.13 -1.58
CA LEU A 100 -4.99 1.15 -0.87
C LEU A 100 -5.74 2.18 -1.72
N LYS A 101 -5.43 2.25 -3.03
CA LYS A 101 -6.13 3.13 -3.97
C LYS A 101 -7.61 2.75 -4.10
N ALA A 102 -7.90 1.48 -4.29
CA ALA A 102 -9.27 0.97 -4.38
C ALA A 102 -10.08 1.30 -3.12
N TRP A 103 -9.44 1.25 -1.96
CA TRP A 103 -10.07 1.61 -0.69
C TRP A 103 -10.47 3.09 -0.62
N PHE A 104 -9.60 4.03 -0.99
CA PHE A 104 -9.97 5.44 -1.07
C PHE A 104 -11.03 5.72 -2.14
N ARG A 105 -10.99 4.97 -3.25
CA ARG A 105 -12.00 5.08 -4.30
C ARG A 105 -13.38 4.66 -3.80
N GLN A 106 -13.47 3.58 -3.02
CA GLN A 106 -14.72 3.16 -2.42
C GLN A 106 -15.32 4.26 -1.52
N PHE A 107 -14.51 4.86 -0.63
CA PHE A 107 -14.98 5.99 0.17
C PHE A 107 -15.45 7.18 -0.66
N GLN A 108 -14.72 7.50 -1.73
CA GLN A 108 -15.12 8.57 -2.65
C GLN A 108 -16.50 8.29 -3.25
N ASP A 109 -16.68 7.09 -3.80
CA ASP A 109 -17.94 6.66 -4.42
C ASP A 109 -19.09 6.65 -3.40
N ASP A 110 -18.84 6.24 -2.15
CA ASP A 110 -19.83 6.26 -1.06
C ASP A 110 -20.22 7.69 -0.65
N TYR A 111 -19.26 8.62 -0.56
CA TYR A 111 -19.56 10.02 -0.30
C TYR A 111 -20.33 10.68 -1.44
N GLU A 112 -20.02 10.34 -2.70
CA GLU A 112 -20.76 10.80 -3.88
C GLU A 112 -22.19 10.26 -3.87
N ALA A 113 -22.38 8.97 -3.56
CA ALA A 113 -23.68 8.33 -3.44
C ALA A 113 -24.53 8.97 -2.32
N LEU A 114 -23.92 9.22 -1.15
CA LEU A 114 -24.56 9.93 -0.05
C LEU A 114 -24.98 11.34 -0.45
N HIS A 115 -24.10 12.09 -1.12
CA HIS A 115 -24.41 13.44 -1.62
C HIS A 115 -25.61 13.41 -2.58
N HIS A 116 -25.66 12.43 -3.49
CA HIS A 116 -26.77 12.25 -4.42
C HIS A 116 -28.08 11.88 -3.71
N ALA A 117 -28.06 10.95 -2.75
CA ALA A 117 -29.25 10.56 -1.97
C ALA A 117 -29.85 11.74 -1.21
N LEU A 118 -29.00 12.53 -0.53
CA LEU A 118 -29.42 13.73 0.18
C LEU A 118 -30.02 14.79 -0.76
N SER A 119 -29.41 14.99 -1.93
CA SER A 119 -29.92 15.91 -2.95
C SER A 119 -31.33 15.52 -3.43
N ASN A 120 -31.58 14.21 -3.57
CA ASN A 120 -32.88 13.66 -3.98
C ASN A 120 -33.88 13.51 -2.83
N ARG A 121 -33.51 13.87 -1.59
CA ARG A 121 -34.31 13.69 -0.38
C ARG A 121 -34.65 12.22 -0.09
N ASP A 122 -33.80 11.30 -0.53
CA ASP A 122 -33.90 9.89 -0.21
C ASP A 122 -33.24 9.62 1.15
N ALA A 123 -34.01 9.82 2.22
CA ALA A 123 -33.51 9.68 3.57
C ALA A 123 -33.14 8.24 3.92
N MET A 124 -33.83 7.24 3.37
CA MET A 124 -33.57 5.83 3.67
C MET A 124 -32.20 5.41 3.16
N THR A 125 -31.92 5.69 1.88
CA THR A 125 -30.61 5.38 1.28
C THR A 125 -29.49 6.22 1.90
N ALA A 126 -29.75 7.50 2.21
CA ALA A 126 -28.74 8.33 2.88
C ALA A 126 -28.36 7.81 4.27
N GLU A 127 -29.34 7.36 5.08
CA GLU A 127 -29.09 6.79 6.41
C GLU A 127 -28.37 5.43 6.35
N GLU A 128 -28.64 4.62 5.32
CA GLU A 128 -27.95 3.35 5.07
C GLU A 128 -26.47 3.59 4.74
N ILE A 129 -26.19 4.41 3.73
CA ILE A 129 -24.81 4.73 3.33
C ILE A 129 -24.03 5.39 4.46
N GLN A 130 -24.66 6.31 5.21
CA GLN A 130 -24.00 6.96 6.33
C GLN A 130 -23.63 5.98 7.44
N ARG A 131 -24.46 4.96 7.69
CA ARG A 131 -24.14 3.91 8.66
C ARG A 131 -22.95 3.09 8.21
N ASP A 132 -22.92 2.68 6.93
CA ASP A 132 -21.83 1.90 6.37
C ASP A 132 -20.49 2.67 6.40
N LEU A 133 -20.55 4.00 6.18
CA LEU A 133 -19.40 4.90 6.32
C LEU A 133 -18.92 5.09 7.77
N GLU A 134 -19.81 4.93 8.75
CA GLU A 134 -19.50 5.02 10.18
C GLU A 134 -19.08 3.65 10.76
N GLU A 135 -19.40 2.55 10.09
CA GLU A 135 -18.89 1.22 10.41
C GLU A 135 -17.39 1.13 10.05
N PRO A 136 -16.53 0.66 10.97
CA PRO A 136 -15.13 0.47 10.67
C PRO A 136 -14.97 -0.55 9.54
N SER A 137 -14.55 -0.09 8.36
CA SER A 137 -14.12 -0.99 7.28
C SER A 137 -13.00 -1.90 7.79
N GLU A 138 -13.29 -3.21 7.87
CA GLU A 138 -12.36 -4.28 8.25
C GLU A 138 -11.20 -4.47 7.25
N PHE A 139 -11.27 -3.83 6.07
CA PHE A 139 -10.18 -3.86 5.09
C PHE A 139 -9.24 -2.66 5.22
N GLY A 140 -7.93 -2.94 5.35
CA GLY A 140 -6.92 -2.03 4.80
C GLY A 140 -5.46 -2.35 5.09
N LEU A 141 -5.09 -2.67 6.32
CA LEU A 141 -3.72 -3.05 6.68
C LEU A 141 -3.75 -4.47 7.27
N PRO A 142 -2.96 -5.46 6.80
CA PRO A 142 -2.61 -6.58 7.65
C PRO A 142 -1.97 -5.95 8.88
N THR A 143 -2.67 -5.96 10.01
CA THR A 143 -1.96 -6.07 11.27
C THR A 143 -1.24 -7.40 11.20
N GLU A 144 0.03 -7.37 11.57
CA GLU A 144 0.89 -8.54 11.75
C GLU A 144 0.35 -9.44 12.89
N ASP A 145 -0.91 -9.88 12.82
CA ASP A 145 -1.47 -10.88 13.73
C ASP A 145 -1.00 -12.30 13.33
N ARG A 146 0.30 -12.43 13.04
CA ARG A 146 0.95 -13.71 12.82
C ARG A 146 2.31 -13.86 13.49
N THR A 147 2.61 -13.05 14.51
CA THR A 147 3.86 -13.18 15.29
C THR A 147 3.69 -13.20 16.81
N GLN A 148 2.46 -13.30 17.35
CA GLN A 148 2.26 -13.39 18.80
C GLN A 148 1.52 -14.63 19.31
N SER A 149 1.19 -15.61 18.46
CA SER A 149 0.43 -16.81 18.88
C SER A 149 1.28 -18.08 19.12
N GLU A 150 2.62 -18.01 19.09
CA GLU A 150 3.48 -19.20 19.31
C GLU A 150 4.45 -19.10 20.50
N LEU A 151 4.26 -18.17 21.45
CA LEU A 151 5.22 -18.00 22.56
C LEU A 151 4.65 -18.04 23.99
N GLU A 152 3.41 -18.47 24.19
CA GLU A 152 2.89 -18.74 25.54
C GLU A 152 2.02 -19.99 25.59
N MET A 153 2.64 -21.18 25.56
CA MET A 153 2.13 -22.38 26.24
C MET A 153 3.18 -23.50 26.18
N ASP A 154 4.18 -23.39 27.06
CA ASP A 154 4.59 -24.52 27.89
C ASP A 154 5.66 -24.03 28.86
N THR A 155 5.21 -23.54 30.02
CA THR A 155 6.06 -23.45 31.20
C THR A 155 5.35 -24.19 32.33
N ASP A 156 5.85 -25.39 32.57
CA ASP A 156 5.98 -26.12 33.83
C ASP A 156 4.73 -26.43 34.68
N MET A 157 4.35 -27.71 34.65
CA MET A 157 4.01 -28.44 35.89
C MET A 157 4.82 -29.74 35.94
N GLU A 158 6.02 -29.69 36.52
CA GLU A 158 6.60 -30.86 37.18
C GLU A 158 5.84 -31.08 38.49
N ASP A 159 4.77 -31.88 38.43
CA ASP A 159 4.17 -32.51 39.61
C ASP A 159 4.84 -33.88 39.82
N ASP A 160 6.00 -33.88 40.46
CA ASP A 160 6.59 -35.11 41.00
C ASP A 160 6.20 -35.23 42.48
N SER A 161 4.95 -35.63 42.68
CA SER A 161 4.45 -36.18 43.94
C SER A 161 4.20 -37.67 43.77
N GLU A 162 5.20 -38.54 43.95
CA GLU A 162 4.94 -39.96 44.27
C GLU A 162 6.04 -40.59 45.17
N ASN A 163 5.62 -40.89 46.41
CA ASN A 163 6.13 -41.84 47.42
C ASN A 163 7.50 -41.66 48.10
#